data_AF-A0A6A5EU53-F1
#
_entry.id   AF-A0A6A5EU53-F1
#
_cell.length_a   1.000
_cell.length_b   1.000
_cell.length_c   1.000
_cell.angle_alpha   90.00
_cell.angle_beta   90.00
_cell.angle_gamma   90.00
#
_symmetry.space_group_name_H-M   'P 1'
#
loop_
_entity.id
_entity.type
_entity.pdbx_description
1 polymer ?
#
loop_
_entity_poly.entity_id
_entity_poly.type
_entity_poly.pdbx_seq_one_letter_code
_entity_poly.pdbx_strand_id
1 'polypeptide(L)'
;MLPVPDEGCRWEVNRKRIHSPAVTLSLCRPEINSDELISVDLVPALEVHSQGCWPLAVCNGPDVDKWLGKKVRLEIKSLPCYLIPKRLKGRNLSEDAKESWRISFSHVEKQIIRSHGNKKTCCESKATKCCRKQCLMLLKSLIEGLKQRFPNELDHLCSYHGKTAFLHTLSIRFDDSMWACQELPACFLNLLRNLQFHVRTGLLPHFFVPDYNLFSAAVFPKKTLAFLFNALEEQRREGLPLLKPPAPLPLLRLMSPSGDNTSQISSDQSSILTAVCSLDTAFVNKLVLVFAVAVVCILLRMQVMGN
;
A
#
# COMPACT_ATOMS: atom_id res chain seq x y z
N MET A 1 16.93 -20.30 -3.07
CA MET A 1 17.55 -18.99 -3.35
C MET A 1 16.58 -18.19 -4.20
N LEU A 2 16.29 -16.93 -3.84
CA LEU A 2 15.50 -16.05 -4.71
C LEU A 2 16.29 -15.83 -6.02
N PRO A 3 15.64 -15.84 -7.18
CA PRO A 3 16.31 -15.59 -8.44
C PRO A 3 16.91 -14.17 -8.42
N VAL A 4 18.09 -14.03 -9.01
CA VAL A 4 18.77 -12.74 -9.18
C VAL A 4 18.49 -12.25 -10.61
N PRO A 5 18.15 -10.97 -10.84
CA PRO A 5 17.78 -10.47 -12.17
C PRO A 5 18.94 -10.47 -13.19
N ASP A 6 20.17 -10.28 -12.73
CA ASP A 6 21.39 -10.26 -13.55
C ASP A 6 22.61 -10.70 -12.70
N GLU A 7 23.74 -11.03 -13.34
CA GLU A 7 24.96 -11.48 -12.66
C GLU A 7 25.61 -10.41 -11.78
N GLY A 8 25.26 -9.12 -11.98
CA GLY A 8 25.79 -7.99 -11.22
C GLY A 8 25.01 -7.66 -9.94
N CYS A 9 23.89 -8.33 -9.68
CA CYS A 9 23.08 -8.12 -8.48
C CYS A 9 23.37 -9.19 -7.41
N ARG A 10 23.22 -8.82 -6.13
CA ARG A 10 23.27 -9.78 -5.03
C ARG A 10 22.22 -9.49 -3.96
N TRP A 11 21.71 -10.56 -3.37
CA TRP A 11 20.81 -10.46 -2.21
C TRP A 11 21.62 -10.40 -0.93
N GLU A 12 21.36 -9.40 -0.11
CA GLU A 12 21.93 -9.24 1.23
C GLU A 12 20.83 -9.34 2.29
N VAL A 13 21.10 -10.10 3.35
CA VAL A 13 20.19 -10.19 4.50
C VAL A 13 20.47 -9.01 5.42
N ASN A 14 19.48 -8.16 5.64
CA ASN A 14 19.63 -7.01 6.52
C ASN A 14 19.74 -7.42 7.99
N ARG A 15 20.37 -6.54 8.78
CA ARG A 15 20.37 -6.67 10.25
C ARG A 15 18.93 -6.70 10.77
N LYS A 16 18.68 -7.64 11.70
CA LYS A 16 17.37 -7.82 12.35
C LYS A 16 16.92 -6.52 13.02
N ARG A 17 15.76 -5.99 12.59
CA ARG A 17 15.08 -4.89 13.27
C ARG A 17 14.22 -5.46 14.40
N ILE A 18 14.52 -5.12 15.66
CA ILE A 18 13.90 -5.72 16.86
C ILE A 18 12.36 -5.70 16.83
N HIS A 19 11.77 -4.63 16.33
CA HIS A 19 10.31 -4.46 16.27
C HIS A 19 9.70 -4.83 14.91
N SER A 20 10.48 -5.34 13.95
CA SER A 20 9.97 -5.79 12.66
C SER A 20 9.60 -7.28 12.74
N PRO A 21 8.46 -7.70 12.18
CA PRO A 21 8.14 -9.12 12.05
C PRO A 21 8.85 -9.76 10.85
N ALA A 22 9.56 -8.97 10.04
CA ALA A 22 10.15 -9.40 8.78
C ALA A 22 11.64 -9.72 8.91
N VAL A 23 12.09 -10.69 8.12
CA VAL A 23 13.48 -10.79 7.64
C VAL A 23 13.57 -10.01 6.34
N THR A 24 14.25 -8.87 6.36
CA THR A 24 14.36 -7.97 5.21
C THR A 24 15.57 -8.32 4.36
N LEU A 25 15.37 -8.48 3.06
CA LEU A 25 16.41 -8.73 2.06
C LEU A 25 16.57 -7.49 1.18
N SER A 26 17.81 -7.08 0.92
CA SER A 26 18.13 -5.99 -0.02
C SER A 26 18.77 -6.58 -1.27
N LEU A 27 18.26 -6.21 -2.44
CA LEU A 27 18.92 -6.46 -3.71
C LEU A 27 19.84 -5.28 -4.01
N CYS A 28 21.15 -5.52 -4.04
CA CYS A 28 22.15 -4.49 -4.24
C CYS A 28 22.91 -4.73 -5.56
N ARG A 29 23.35 -3.65 -6.22
CA ARG A 29 24.30 -3.71 -7.35
C ARG A 29 25.63 -3.07 -6.92
N PRO A 30 26.75 -3.81 -6.86
CA PRO A 30 28.01 -3.30 -6.32
C PRO A 30 28.70 -2.22 -7.15
N GLU A 31 28.46 -2.19 -8.46
CA GLU A 31 29.18 -1.36 -9.44
C GLU A 31 28.76 0.12 -9.43
N ILE A 32 27.57 0.42 -8.89
CA ILE A 32 27.05 1.76 -8.67
C ILE A 32 27.06 1.92 -7.16
N ASN A 33 27.85 2.84 -6.60
CA ASN A 33 28.00 3.03 -5.16
C ASN A 33 26.70 2.77 -4.36
N SER A 34 26.62 1.57 -3.75
CA SER A 34 25.78 1.19 -2.60
C SER A 34 24.23 1.30 -2.66
N ASP A 35 23.60 1.62 -3.77
CA ASP A 35 22.15 1.84 -3.73
C ASP A 35 21.34 0.52 -3.72
N GLU A 36 20.58 0.31 -2.65
CA GLU A 36 19.55 -0.73 -2.55
C GLU A 36 18.54 -0.54 -3.69
N LEU A 37 18.44 -1.51 -4.59
CA LEU A 37 17.51 -1.47 -5.73
C LEU A 37 16.09 -1.86 -5.30
N ILE A 38 15.99 -2.92 -4.51
CA ILE A 38 14.72 -3.50 -4.06
C ILE A 38 14.90 -4.02 -2.63
N SER A 39 13.95 -3.69 -1.76
CA SER A 39 13.82 -4.27 -0.43
C SER A 39 12.66 -5.25 -0.39
N VAL A 40 12.88 -6.47 0.11
CA VAL A 40 11.87 -7.53 0.22
C VAL A 40 11.76 -7.97 1.68
N ASP A 41 10.57 -7.78 2.26
CA ASP A 41 10.25 -8.25 3.60
C ASP A 41 9.66 -9.67 3.57
N LEU A 42 10.40 -10.65 4.08
CA LEU A 42 9.90 -11.99 4.32
C LEU A 42 9.27 -12.05 5.72
N VAL A 43 7.93 -12.14 5.79
CA VAL A 43 7.18 -12.16 7.04
C VAL A 43 6.65 -13.57 7.31
N PRO A 44 7.21 -14.32 8.27
CA PRO A 44 6.62 -15.59 8.69
C PRO A 44 5.23 -15.34 9.29
N ALA A 45 4.28 -16.21 8.95
CA ALA A 45 2.90 -16.10 9.40
C ALA A 45 2.34 -17.48 9.71
N LEU A 46 1.64 -17.62 10.83
CA LEU A 46 0.87 -18.81 11.16
C LEU A 46 -0.55 -18.63 10.63
N GLU A 47 -1.02 -19.59 9.85
CA GLU A 47 -2.40 -19.62 9.37
C GLU A 47 -3.31 -20.21 10.45
N VAL A 48 -4.36 -19.47 10.81
CA VAL A 48 -5.35 -19.90 11.79
C VAL A 48 -6.66 -20.16 11.06
N HIS A 49 -6.96 -21.44 10.88
CA HIS A 49 -8.29 -21.89 10.47
C HIS A 49 -9.20 -21.88 11.69
N SER A 50 -10.11 -20.91 11.72
CA SER A 50 -11.17 -20.94 12.71
C SER A 50 -12.27 -21.87 12.22
N GLN A 51 -12.77 -22.73 13.09
CA GLN A 51 -13.98 -23.53 12.83
C GLN A 51 -15.22 -22.60 12.84
N GLY A 52 -15.34 -21.72 11.84
CA GLY A 52 -16.57 -20.98 11.54
C GLY A 52 -16.53 -19.45 11.66
N CYS A 53 -15.55 -18.83 12.33
CA CYS A 53 -15.41 -17.36 12.41
C CYS A 53 -14.06 -16.93 13.02
N TRP A 54 -13.53 -15.78 12.58
CA TRP A 54 -12.39 -15.12 13.23
C TRP A 54 -12.51 -15.00 14.76
N PRO A 55 -11.39 -14.86 15.50
CA PRO A 55 -11.38 -14.73 16.96
C PRO A 55 -12.37 -13.66 17.47
N LEU A 56 -12.93 -13.88 18.66
CA LEU A 56 -13.95 -12.99 19.24
C LEU A 56 -13.50 -11.52 19.29
N ALA A 57 -12.23 -11.27 19.58
CA ALA A 57 -11.65 -9.91 19.62
C ALA A 57 -11.75 -9.14 18.28
N VAL A 58 -11.98 -9.84 17.17
CA VAL A 58 -12.04 -9.25 15.82
C VAL A 58 -13.32 -9.62 15.07
N CYS A 59 -14.29 -10.27 15.74
CA CYS A 59 -15.49 -10.78 15.08
C CYS A 59 -16.47 -9.65 14.67
N ASN A 60 -16.32 -8.45 15.23
CA ASN A 60 -17.23 -7.33 14.98
C ASN A 60 -16.93 -6.60 13.67
N GLY A 61 -15.69 -6.68 13.15
CA GLY A 61 -15.31 -6.11 11.87
C GLY A 61 -15.28 -7.13 10.71
N PRO A 62 -15.09 -6.67 9.47
CA PRO A 62 -15.20 -5.27 9.02
C PRO A 62 -16.67 -4.87 8.75
N ASP A 63 -16.99 -3.57 8.84
CA ASP A 63 -18.30 -3.04 8.43
C ASP A 63 -18.29 -2.70 6.93
N VAL A 64 -18.71 -3.68 6.12
CA VAL A 64 -18.79 -3.57 4.66
C VAL A 64 -20.18 -3.86 4.13
N ASP A 65 -21.19 -3.94 5.00
CA ASP A 65 -22.54 -4.38 4.65
C ASP A 65 -23.17 -3.49 3.57
N LYS A 66 -22.97 -2.18 3.67
CA LYS A 66 -23.46 -1.20 2.68
C LYS A 66 -22.62 -1.14 1.40
N TRP A 67 -21.38 -1.61 1.45
CA TRP A 67 -20.42 -1.50 0.36
C TRP A 67 -20.34 -2.79 -0.48
N LEU A 68 -19.91 -3.89 0.14
CA LEU A 68 -19.71 -5.18 -0.51
C LEU A 68 -20.90 -6.14 -0.28
N GLY A 69 -21.78 -5.82 0.66
CA GLY A 69 -22.93 -6.64 1.01
C GLY A 69 -22.65 -7.65 2.13
N LYS A 70 -23.71 -8.05 2.83
CA LYS A 70 -23.66 -9.02 3.94
C LYS A 70 -23.06 -10.37 3.53
N LYS A 71 -23.37 -10.83 2.31
CA LYS A 71 -22.83 -12.10 1.78
C LYS A 71 -21.31 -12.07 1.69
N VAL A 72 -20.74 -11.03 1.09
CA VAL A 72 -19.28 -10.89 0.97
C VAL A 72 -18.63 -10.71 2.34
N ARG A 73 -19.27 -10.04 3.29
CA ARG A 73 -18.78 -9.96 4.67
C ARG A 73 -18.70 -11.33 5.33
N LEU A 74 -19.71 -12.19 5.18
CA LEU A 74 -19.70 -13.56 5.71
C LEU A 74 -18.58 -14.39 5.06
N GLU A 75 -18.41 -14.28 3.73
CA GLU A 75 -17.32 -14.94 3.01
C GLU A 75 -15.95 -14.48 3.56
N ILE A 76 -15.74 -13.17 3.72
CA ILE A 76 -14.51 -12.60 4.30
C ILE A 76 -14.25 -13.15 5.70
N LYS A 77 -15.27 -13.21 6.57
CA LYS A 77 -15.13 -13.70 7.95
C LYS A 77 -14.91 -15.21 8.05
N SER A 78 -15.20 -15.95 6.99
CA SER A 78 -14.95 -17.40 6.90
C SER A 78 -13.52 -17.72 6.45
N LEU A 79 -12.79 -16.74 5.90
CA LEU A 79 -11.39 -16.91 5.51
C LEU A 79 -10.49 -17.08 6.75
N PRO A 80 -9.36 -17.79 6.63
CA PRO A 80 -8.40 -17.90 7.72
C PRO A 80 -7.88 -16.51 8.12
N CYS A 81 -7.45 -16.33 9.37
CA CYS A 81 -6.66 -15.16 9.76
C CYS A 81 -5.21 -15.59 10.01
N TYR A 82 -4.27 -14.66 9.85
CA TYR A 82 -2.86 -14.96 10.04
C TYR A 82 -2.33 -14.34 11.32
N LEU A 83 -1.43 -15.01 12.02
CA LEU A 83 -0.67 -14.46 13.14
C LEU A 83 0.77 -14.19 12.70
N ILE A 84 1.26 -12.97 12.94
CA ILE A 84 2.65 -12.60 12.66
C ILE A 84 3.40 -12.28 13.97
N PRO A 85 4.71 -12.58 14.07
CA PRO A 85 5.49 -12.33 15.27
C PRO A 85 5.88 -10.85 15.36
N LYS A 86 4.99 -10.03 15.91
CA LYS A 86 5.18 -8.57 16.01
C LYS A 86 5.34 -8.17 17.48
N ARG A 87 6.59 -7.97 17.88
CA ARG A 87 6.93 -7.47 19.22
C ARG A 87 6.37 -6.06 19.44
N LEU A 88 5.70 -5.86 20.57
CA LEU A 88 5.20 -4.55 21.00
C LEU A 88 6.37 -3.58 21.26
N LYS A 89 6.12 -2.29 21.02
CA LYS A 89 7.04 -1.21 21.41
C LYS A 89 6.70 -0.76 22.83
N GLY A 90 7.69 -0.60 23.70
CA GLY A 90 7.48 -0.14 25.07
C GLY A 90 8.65 -0.45 25.99
N ARG A 91 8.75 0.28 27.11
CA ARG A 91 9.65 -0.05 28.23
C ARG A 91 8.95 -1.02 29.17
N ASN A 92 9.70 -1.86 29.88
CA ASN A 92 9.20 -2.77 30.91
C ASN A 92 8.07 -3.72 30.45
N LEU A 93 8.16 -4.23 29.22
CA LEU A 93 7.25 -5.27 28.74
C LEU A 93 7.55 -6.60 29.45
N SER A 94 6.50 -7.33 29.84
CA SER A 94 6.61 -8.71 30.32
C SER A 94 7.20 -9.62 29.23
N GLU A 95 7.73 -10.79 29.61
CA GLU A 95 8.23 -11.77 28.63
C GLU A 95 7.13 -12.19 27.64
N ASP A 96 5.91 -12.44 28.11
CA ASP A 96 4.76 -12.76 27.26
C ASP A 96 4.47 -11.66 26.22
N ALA A 97 4.61 -10.38 26.60
CA ALA A 97 4.43 -9.25 25.70
C ALA A 97 5.57 -9.11 24.69
N LYS A 98 6.76 -9.68 24.97
CA LYS A 98 7.88 -9.74 24.02
C LYS A 98 7.68 -10.85 22.98
N GLU A 99 6.97 -11.92 23.34
CA GLU A 99 6.61 -13.06 22.49
C GLU A 99 5.21 -12.94 21.85
N SER A 100 4.63 -11.74 21.88
CA SER A 100 3.28 -11.48 21.38
C SER A 100 3.16 -11.66 19.86
N TRP A 101 2.02 -12.23 19.45
CA TRP A 101 1.61 -12.32 18.05
C TRP A 101 0.59 -11.24 17.71
N ARG A 102 0.59 -10.77 16.47
CA ARG A 102 -0.41 -9.83 15.95
C ARG A 102 -1.21 -10.48 14.83
N ILE A 103 -2.52 -10.31 14.86
CA ILE A 103 -3.39 -10.74 13.76
C ILE A 103 -3.09 -9.90 12.51
N SER A 104 -3.05 -10.55 11.35
CA SER A 104 -2.82 -9.98 10.03
C SER A 104 -3.95 -10.36 9.09
N PHE A 105 -4.53 -9.33 8.46
CA PHE A 105 -5.61 -9.44 7.48
C PHE A 105 -5.12 -9.15 6.06
N SER A 106 -3.80 -9.19 5.80
CA SER A 106 -3.24 -8.76 4.52
C SER A 106 -3.83 -9.48 3.30
N HIS A 107 -4.20 -10.76 3.44
CA HIS A 107 -4.85 -11.51 2.36
C HIS A 107 -6.30 -11.02 2.10
N VAL A 108 -7.10 -10.78 3.14
CA VAL A 108 -8.44 -10.18 3.02
C VAL A 108 -8.36 -8.77 2.46
N GLU A 109 -7.42 -7.96 2.96
CA GLU A 109 -7.18 -6.62 2.42
C GLU A 109 -6.86 -6.67 0.92
N LYS A 110 -6.04 -7.64 0.47
CA LYS A 110 -5.75 -7.85 -0.94
C LYS A 110 -7.02 -8.19 -1.72
N GLN A 111 -7.89 -9.04 -1.19
CA GLN A 111 -9.17 -9.39 -1.81
C GLN A 111 -10.10 -8.17 -1.93
N ILE A 112 -10.26 -7.40 -0.85
CA ILE A 112 -11.06 -6.17 -0.84
C ILE A 112 -10.54 -5.16 -1.88
N ILE A 113 -9.22 -4.96 -1.97
CA ILE A 113 -8.62 -4.03 -2.95
C ILE A 113 -8.75 -4.55 -4.39
N ARG A 114 -8.75 -5.87 -4.61
CA ARG A 114 -8.99 -6.48 -5.93
C ARG A 114 -10.46 -6.30 -6.34
N SER A 115 -11.39 -6.51 -5.42
CA SER A 115 -12.84 -6.45 -5.62
C SER A 115 -13.46 -5.28 -4.86
N HIS A 116 -13.04 -4.06 -5.23
CA HIS A 116 -13.30 -2.83 -4.46
C HIS A 116 -14.59 -2.10 -4.84
N GLY A 117 -15.23 -2.46 -5.96
CA GLY A 117 -16.46 -1.80 -6.38
C GLY A 117 -17.69 -2.31 -5.64
N ASN A 118 -18.73 -1.48 -5.55
CA ASN A 118 -20.03 -1.98 -5.10
C ASN A 118 -20.69 -2.84 -6.19
N LYS A 119 -20.38 -2.60 -7.47
CA LYS A 119 -20.72 -3.50 -8.57
C LYS A 119 -19.59 -4.51 -8.78
N LYS A 120 -19.96 -5.78 -9.01
CA LYS A 120 -19.00 -6.87 -9.26
C LYS A 120 -18.09 -6.59 -10.46
N THR A 121 -18.59 -5.85 -11.44
CA THR A 121 -17.89 -5.55 -12.68
C THR A 121 -16.93 -4.37 -12.58
N CYS A 122 -16.85 -3.65 -11.45
CA CYS A 122 -15.99 -2.46 -11.34
C CYS A 122 -14.54 -2.76 -11.74
N CYS A 123 -14.02 -1.95 -12.68
CA CYS A 123 -12.67 -2.08 -13.22
C CYS A 123 -12.35 -3.39 -13.98
N GLU A 124 -13.34 -4.23 -14.31
CA GLU A 124 -13.17 -5.34 -15.25
C GLU A 124 -12.92 -4.84 -16.70
N SER A 125 -12.56 -5.73 -17.62
CA SER A 125 -12.13 -5.37 -18.98
C SER A 125 -13.16 -4.59 -19.80
N LYS A 126 -14.46 -4.87 -19.62
CA LYS A 126 -15.57 -4.24 -20.35
C LYS A 126 -16.38 -3.22 -19.52
N ALA A 127 -15.93 -2.91 -18.31
CA ALA A 127 -16.71 -2.14 -17.35
C ALA A 127 -16.15 -0.74 -17.11
N THR A 128 -16.95 0.10 -16.44
CA THR A 128 -16.54 1.43 -16.02
C THR A 128 -15.34 1.35 -15.08
N LYS A 129 -14.25 2.02 -15.46
CA LYS A 129 -13.07 2.21 -14.61
C LYS A 129 -13.38 3.20 -13.50
N CYS A 130 -12.72 3.04 -12.35
CA CYS A 130 -12.81 3.97 -11.22
C CYS A 130 -11.41 4.43 -10.78
N CYS A 131 -11.33 5.50 -9.99
CA CYS A 131 -10.08 6.07 -9.51
C CYS A 131 -9.58 5.56 -8.14
N ARG A 132 -10.27 4.59 -7.52
CA ARG A 132 -10.00 4.13 -6.14
C ARG A 132 -8.54 3.72 -5.91
N LYS A 133 -7.99 2.89 -6.80
CA LYS A 133 -6.60 2.41 -6.69
C LYS A 133 -5.59 3.55 -6.91
N GLN A 134 -5.83 4.44 -7.88
CA GLN A 134 -4.99 5.62 -8.08
C GLN A 134 -5.01 6.55 -6.86
N CYS A 135 -6.16 6.79 -6.23
CA CYS A 135 -6.24 7.56 -4.99
C CYS A 135 -5.42 6.93 -3.86
N LEU A 136 -5.47 5.60 -3.71
CA LEU A 136 -4.65 4.89 -2.72
C LEU A 136 -3.16 5.01 -3.03
N MET A 137 -2.76 4.92 -4.31
CA MET A 137 -1.37 5.10 -4.72
C MET A 137 -0.86 6.50 -4.40
N LEU A 138 -1.60 7.54 -4.79
CA LEU A 138 -1.26 8.93 -4.47
C LEU A 138 -1.15 9.16 -2.97
N LEU A 139 -2.05 8.57 -2.18
CA LEU A 139 -2.00 8.69 -0.71
C LEU A 139 -0.75 8.03 -0.13
N LYS A 140 -0.38 6.85 -0.65
CA LYS A 140 0.86 6.17 -0.25
C LYS A 140 2.08 6.98 -0.62
N SER A 141 2.15 7.51 -1.85
CA SER A 141 3.25 8.37 -2.30
C SER A 141 3.37 9.64 -1.45
N LEU A 142 2.25 10.26 -1.09
CA LEU A 142 2.24 11.42 -0.20
C LEU A 142 2.78 11.08 1.19
N ILE A 143 2.33 9.96 1.78
CA ILE A 143 2.81 9.49 3.07
C ILE A 143 4.31 9.19 3.02
N GLU A 144 4.79 8.57 1.93
CA GLU A 144 6.20 8.27 1.74
C GLU A 144 7.04 9.55 1.61
N GLY A 145 6.62 10.51 0.78
CA GLY A 145 7.29 11.81 0.67
C GLY A 145 7.32 12.58 1.99
N LEU A 146 6.23 12.52 2.77
CA LEU A 146 6.18 13.12 4.10
C LEU A 146 7.19 12.47 5.06
N LYS A 147 7.31 11.15 5.03
CA LYS A 147 8.29 10.41 5.85
C LYS A 147 9.73 10.66 5.41
N GLN A 148 9.98 10.85 4.12
CA GLN A 148 11.30 11.21 3.61
C GLN A 148 11.69 12.63 4.03
N ARG A 149 10.74 13.57 3.98
CA ARG A 149 10.96 14.97 4.40
C ARG A 149 11.10 15.12 5.92
N PHE A 150 10.36 14.32 6.70
CA PHE A 150 10.31 14.40 8.17
C PHE A 150 10.49 13.01 8.82
N PRO A 151 11.67 12.38 8.67
CA PRO A 151 11.89 10.99 9.07
C PRO A 151 11.81 10.77 10.59
N ASN A 152 12.13 11.79 11.39
CA ASN A 152 12.12 11.70 12.85
C ASN A 152 10.75 12.04 13.42
N GLU A 153 10.10 13.08 12.89
CA GLU A 153 8.81 13.58 13.37
C GLU A 153 7.66 12.64 12.98
N LEU A 154 7.80 11.94 11.85
CA LEU A 154 6.78 11.04 11.29
C LEU A 154 7.22 9.56 11.27
N ASP A 155 8.13 9.17 12.16
CA ASP A 155 8.63 7.77 12.29
C ASP A 155 7.50 6.76 12.62
N HIS A 156 6.46 7.21 13.36
CA HIS A 156 5.27 6.41 13.68
C HIS A 156 4.32 6.25 12.49
N LEU A 157 4.38 7.17 11.51
CA LEU A 157 3.54 7.10 10.32
C LEU A 157 4.00 5.94 9.43
N CYS A 158 3.02 5.28 8.81
CA CYS A 158 3.28 4.24 7.82
C CYS A 158 2.12 4.14 6.84
N SER A 159 2.34 3.46 5.72
CA SER A 159 1.36 3.26 4.66
C SER A 159 0.07 2.58 5.14
N TYR A 160 0.11 1.83 6.24
CA TYR A 160 -1.08 1.19 6.81
C TYR A 160 -2.11 2.19 7.37
N HIS A 161 -1.67 3.34 7.89
CA HIS A 161 -2.58 4.39 8.33
C HIS A 161 -3.37 4.96 7.14
N GLY A 162 -2.68 5.26 6.04
CA GLY A 162 -3.33 5.70 4.80
C GLY A 162 -4.26 4.63 4.21
N LYS A 163 -3.83 3.37 4.22
CA LYS A 163 -4.66 2.24 3.77
C LYS A 163 -5.93 2.08 4.62
N THR A 164 -5.83 2.24 5.92
CA THR A 164 -6.98 2.13 6.84
C THR A 164 -7.97 3.28 6.63
N ALA A 165 -7.47 4.52 6.53
CA ALA A 165 -8.30 5.68 6.20
C ALA A 165 -8.98 5.54 4.83
N PHE A 166 -8.28 4.95 3.86
CA PHE A 166 -8.84 4.63 2.55
C PHE A 166 -9.97 3.61 2.64
N LEU A 167 -9.79 2.50 3.38
CA LEU A 167 -10.84 1.48 3.56
C LEU A 167 -12.10 2.07 4.22
N HIS A 168 -11.96 2.91 5.25
CA HIS A 168 -13.09 3.65 5.84
C HIS A 168 -13.74 4.63 4.85
N THR A 169 -12.93 5.28 4.01
CA THR A 169 -13.47 6.16 2.96
C THR A 169 -14.27 5.36 1.93
N LEU A 170 -13.85 4.14 1.58
CA LEU A 170 -14.60 3.24 0.69
C LEU A 170 -15.91 2.76 1.31
N SER A 171 -15.96 2.45 2.61
CA SER A 171 -17.20 2.03 3.26
C SER A 171 -18.23 3.15 3.36
N ILE A 172 -17.78 4.41 3.47
CA ILE A 172 -18.65 5.60 3.47
C ILE A 172 -19.08 5.98 2.05
N ARG A 173 -18.13 6.05 1.11
CA ARG A 173 -18.36 6.39 -0.31
C ARG A 173 -18.27 5.14 -1.16
N PHE A 174 -19.24 4.25 -1.01
CA PHE A 174 -19.14 2.92 -1.62
C PHE A 174 -19.56 2.87 -3.10
N ASP A 175 -20.38 3.80 -3.59
CA ASP A 175 -20.90 3.76 -4.96
C ASP A 175 -19.79 4.02 -6.01
N ASP A 176 -19.72 3.19 -7.05
CA ASP A 176 -18.74 3.31 -8.12
C ASP A 176 -18.77 4.66 -8.86
N SER A 177 -19.94 5.29 -8.98
CA SER A 177 -20.08 6.61 -9.60
C SER A 177 -19.38 7.72 -8.79
N MET A 178 -19.25 7.56 -7.48
CA MET A 178 -18.54 8.49 -6.59
C MET A 178 -17.02 8.45 -6.75
N TRP A 179 -16.51 7.54 -7.59
CA TRP A 179 -15.10 7.31 -7.89
C TRP A 179 -14.84 7.26 -9.40
N ALA A 180 -15.59 8.02 -10.19
CA ALA A 180 -15.33 8.13 -11.63
C ALA A 180 -13.87 8.56 -11.89
N CYS A 181 -13.25 8.01 -12.95
CA CYS A 181 -11.84 8.29 -13.26
C CYS A 181 -11.56 9.78 -13.49
N GLN A 182 -12.50 10.50 -14.09
CA GLN A 182 -12.41 11.93 -14.36
C GLN A 182 -12.36 12.76 -13.06
N GLU A 183 -12.94 12.23 -11.98
CA GLU A 183 -13.01 12.85 -10.67
C GLU A 183 -11.79 12.53 -9.79
N LEU A 184 -10.72 11.95 -10.34
CA LEU A 184 -9.53 11.57 -9.57
C LEU A 184 -9.01 12.68 -8.64
N PRO A 185 -8.85 13.96 -9.06
CA PRO A 185 -8.41 15.02 -8.16
C PRO A 185 -9.37 15.25 -6.99
N ALA A 186 -10.68 15.30 -7.25
CA ALA A 186 -11.69 15.50 -6.23
C ALA A 186 -11.78 14.30 -5.26
N CYS A 187 -11.73 13.08 -5.80
CA CYS A 187 -11.72 11.85 -5.02
C CYS A 187 -10.48 11.77 -4.11
N PHE A 188 -9.31 12.12 -4.63
CA PHE A 188 -8.08 12.15 -3.84
C PHE A 188 -8.13 13.22 -2.73
N LEU A 189 -8.60 14.43 -3.03
CA LEU A 189 -8.74 15.48 -2.02
C LEU A 189 -9.75 15.11 -0.93
N ASN A 190 -10.83 14.42 -1.27
CA ASN A 190 -11.79 13.89 -0.28
C ASN A 190 -11.15 12.81 0.60
N LEU A 191 -10.38 11.89 0.02
CA LEU A 191 -9.61 10.91 0.78
C LEU A 191 -8.59 11.57 1.72
N LEU A 192 -7.88 12.61 1.25
CA LEU A 192 -6.94 13.37 2.06
C LEU A 192 -7.64 14.07 3.23
N ARG A 193 -8.80 14.72 2.98
CA ARG A 193 -9.62 15.33 4.03
C ARG A 193 -10.09 14.33 5.08
N ASN A 194 -10.47 13.11 4.67
CA ASN A 194 -10.82 12.04 5.61
C ASN A 194 -9.64 11.61 6.46
N LEU A 195 -8.44 11.44 5.87
CA LEU A 195 -7.23 11.18 6.67
C LEU A 195 -6.97 12.32 7.66
N GLN A 196 -7.07 13.58 7.22
CA GLN A 196 -6.90 14.75 8.09
C GLN A 196 -7.93 14.79 9.21
N PHE A 197 -9.18 14.42 8.95
CA PHE A 197 -10.22 14.29 9.97
C PHE A 197 -9.84 13.25 11.03
N HIS A 198 -9.37 12.07 10.62
CA HIS A 198 -8.88 11.03 11.54
C HIS A 198 -7.68 11.51 12.37
N VAL A 199 -6.72 12.20 11.74
CA VAL A 199 -5.55 12.76 12.44
C VAL A 199 -5.98 13.82 13.45
N ARG A 200 -6.85 14.75 13.06
CA ARG A 200 -7.35 15.84 13.92
C ARG A 200 -8.11 15.32 15.14
N THR A 201 -8.92 14.29 14.95
CA THR A 201 -9.71 13.67 16.04
C THR A 201 -8.90 12.69 16.87
N GLY A 202 -7.71 12.29 16.39
CA GLY A 202 -6.92 11.21 17.01
C GLY A 202 -7.64 9.86 16.98
N LEU A 203 -8.58 9.67 16.06
CA LEU A 203 -9.42 8.49 15.97
C LEU A 203 -9.32 7.87 14.58
N LEU A 204 -8.54 6.80 14.45
CA LEU A 204 -8.48 5.94 13.27
C LEU A 204 -8.66 4.48 13.72
N PRO A 205 -9.91 4.00 13.84
CA PRO A 205 -10.20 2.61 14.16
C PRO A 205 -9.56 1.68 13.14
N HIS A 206 -8.97 0.57 13.59
CA HIS A 206 -8.50 -0.47 12.69
C HIS A 206 -9.70 -1.07 11.94
N PHE A 207 -9.58 -1.22 10.62
CA PHE A 207 -10.73 -1.54 9.76
C PHE A 207 -11.43 -2.88 10.13
N PHE A 208 -10.64 -3.87 10.55
CA PHE A 208 -11.15 -5.19 10.97
C PHE A 208 -11.35 -5.31 12.49
N VAL A 209 -10.83 -4.36 13.28
CA VAL A 209 -10.84 -4.42 14.76
C VAL A 209 -11.27 -3.04 15.26
N PRO A 210 -12.58 -2.72 15.24
CA PRO A 210 -13.07 -1.36 15.48
C PRO A 210 -12.62 -0.78 16.83
N ASP A 211 -12.44 -1.62 17.84
CA ASP A 211 -12.02 -1.21 19.18
C ASP A 211 -10.53 -0.85 19.28
N TYR A 212 -9.74 -1.13 18.24
CA TYR A 212 -8.32 -0.83 18.19
C TYR A 212 -8.05 0.47 17.41
N ASN A 213 -7.85 1.59 18.11
CA ASN A 213 -7.54 2.88 17.50
C ASN A 213 -6.04 3.04 17.19
N LEU A 214 -5.71 3.14 15.90
CA LEU A 214 -4.35 3.35 15.36
C LEU A 214 -3.75 4.71 15.69
N PHE A 215 -4.57 5.70 16.04
CA PHE A 215 -4.14 7.03 16.49
C PHE A 215 -4.33 7.25 17.99
N SER A 216 -4.52 6.17 18.76
CA SER A 216 -4.52 6.28 20.21
C SER A 216 -3.17 6.76 20.74
N ALA A 217 -3.18 7.52 21.83
CA ALA A 217 -1.98 8.09 22.44
C ALA A 217 -0.95 7.03 22.89
N ALA A 218 -1.39 5.78 23.09
CA ALA A 218 -0.52 4.66 23.44
C ALA A 218 0.38 4.18 22.29
N VAL A 219 -0.08 4.32 21.04
CA VAL A 219 0.64 3.82 19.85
C VAL A 219 1.11 4.93 18.91
N PHE A 220 0.48 6.11 18.99
CA PHE A 220 0.79 7.25 18.15
C PHE A 220 0.82 8.54 19.01
N PRO A 221 2.01 9.11 19.28
CA PRO A 221 2.13 10.27 20.16
C PRO A 221 1.33 11.47 19.68
N LYS A 222 0.67 12.18 20.61
CA LYS A 222 -0.14 13.38 20.29
C LYS A 222 0.65 14.47 19.55
N LYS A 223 1.94 14.65 19.90
CA LYS A 223 2.83 15.60 19.22
C LYS A 223 3.03 15.22 17.75
N THR A 224 3.25 13.93 17.46
CA THR A 224 3.37 13.40 16.10
C THR A 224 2.08 13.56 15.31
N LEU A 225 0.90 13.38 15.95
CA LEU A 225 -0.40 13.65 15.29
C LEU A 225 -0.56 15.12 14.92
N ALA A 226 -0.26 16.04 15.85
CA ALA A 226 -0.34 17.47 15.59
C ALA A 226 0.61 17.90 14.45
N PHE A 227 1.83 17.36 14.45
CA PHE A 227 2.78 17.59 13.36
C PHE A 227 2.25 17.06 12.02
N LEU A 228 1.75 15.82 12.00
CA LEU A 228 1.15 15.22 10.80
C LEU A 228 -0.02 16.03 10.27
N PHE A 229 -0.90 16.54 11.14
CA PHE A 229 -2.01 17.40 10.75
C PHE A 229 -1.52 18.64 10.01
N ASN A 230 -0.55 19.35 10.59
CA ASN A 230 0.02 20.55 10.00
C ASN A 230 0.71 20.25 8.66
N ALA A 231 1.48 19.17 8.58
CA ALA A 231 2.15 18.77 7.35
C ALA A 231 1.16 18.39 6.23
N LEU A 232 0.07 17.69 6.55
CA LEU A 232 -0.99 17.40 5.57
C LEU A 232 -1.72 18.68 5.12
N GLU A 233 -2.00 19.61 6.04
CA GLU A 233 -2.62 20.90 5.70
C GLU A 233 -1.70 21.78 4.82
N GLU A 234 -0.40 21.83 5.10
CA GLU A 234 0.60 22.48 4.24
C GLU A 234 0.56 21.90 2.83
N GLN A 235 0.67 20.56 2.71
CA GLN A 235 0.61 19.88 1.42
C GLN A 235 -0.68 20.20 0.66
N ARG A 236 -1.83 20.20 1.34
CA ARG A 236 -3.11 20.53 0.71
C ARG A 236 -3.17 21.99 0.24
N ARG A 237 -2.70 22.94 1.06
CA ARG A 237 -2.71 24.38 0.76
C ARG A 237 -1.80 24.74 -0.41
N GLU A 238 -0.65 24.07 -0.52
CA GLU A 238 0.38 24.38 -1.52
C GLU A 238 0.24 23.57 -2.82
N GLY A 239 -0.88 22.84 -2.98
CA GLY A 239 -1.14 22.07 -4.20
C GLY A 239 -0.29 20.81 -4.31
N LEU A 240 -0.08 20.12 -3.19
CA LEU A 240 0.54 18.79 -3.06
C LEU A 240 1.94 18.72 -3.67
N PRO A 241 2.90 19.58 -3.26
CA PRO A 241 4.23 19.63 -3.85
C PRO A 241 4.98 18.29 -3.79
N LEU A 242 4.73 17.43 -2.79
CA LEU A 242 5.34 16.09 -2.69
C LEU A 242 4.82 15.08 -3.73
N LEU A 243 3.75 15.39 -4.45
CA LEU A 243 3.22 14.56 -5.53
C LEU A 243 3.60 15.09 -6.92
N LYS A 244 4.29 16.22 -7.01
CA LYS A 244 4.76 16.74 -8.28
C LYS A 244 5.89 15.83 -8.78
N PRO A 245 5.89 15.45 -10.07
CA PRO A 245 7.02 14.74 -10.65
C PRO A 245 8.31 15.53 -10.37
N PRO A 246 9.43 14.88 -10.05
CA PRO A 246 10.71 15.57 -10.05
C PRO A 246 10.88 16.26 -11.41
N ALA A 247 11.41 17.50 -11.39
CA ALA A 247 11.68 18.24 -12.62
C ALA A 247 12.43 17.31 -13.59
N PRO A 248 12.10 17.32 -14.90
CA PRO A 248 12.84 16.54 -15.88
C PRO A 248 14.33 16.79 -15.66
N LEU A 249 15.08 15.72 -15.37
CA LEU A 249 16.54 15.81 -15.36
C LEU A 249 16.95 16.43 -16.70
N PRO A 250 17.89 17.39 -16.72
CA PRO A 250 18.39 17.92 -17.98
C PRO A 250 18.77 16.73 -18.85
N LEU A 251 18.08 16.57 -19.98
CA LEU A 251 18.41 15.55 -20.97
C LEU A 251 19.92 15.70 -21.22
N LEU A 252 20.69 14.66 -20.90
CA LEU A 252 22.08 14.56 -21.35
C LEU A 252 22.02 14.81 -22.86
N ARG A 253 22.51 15.99 -23.28
CA ARG A 253 22.51 16.41 -24.67
C ARG A 253 23.30 15.38 -25.46
N LEU A 254 22.61 14.43 -26.06
CA LEU A 254 23.15 13.67 -27.16
C LEU A 254 23.27 14.68 -28.30
N MET A 255 24.49 15.18 -28.53
CA MET A 255 24.77 16.02 -29.68
C MET A 255 24.47 15.22 -30.93
N SER A 256 23.54 15.71 -31.75
CA SER A 256 23.49 15.40 -33.17
C SER A 256 23.07 16.65 -33.93
N PRO A 257 23.63 16.89 -35.12
CA PRO A 257 23.62 18.20 -35.75
C PRO A 257 22.38 18.43 -36.63
N SER A 258 21.96 19.71 -36.66
CA SER A 258 21.21 20.43 -37.71
C SER A 258 19.81 19.93 -38.14
N GLY A 259 18.87 20.89 -38.21
CA GLY A 259 17.73 20.84 -39.16
C GLY A 259 16.36 21.27 -38.62
N ASP A 260 16.10 22.58 -38.69
CA ASP A 260 14.84 23.32 -38.90
C ASP A 260 13.46 22.86 -38.36
N ASN A 261 12.87 23.80 -37.59
CA ASN A 261 11.49 24.33 -37.57
C ASN A 261 10.28 23.43 -37.91
N THR A 262 9.33 23.32 -36.98
CA THR A 262 8.03 24.07 -36.99
C THR A 262 7.14 23.64 -35.81
N SER A 263 6.39 24.61 -35.29
CA SER A 263 5.42 24.55 -34.20
C SER A 263 4.21 23.65 -34.46
N GLN A 264 3.66 23.02 -33.41
CA GLN A 264 2.22 23.04 -33.12
C GLN A 264 1.89 22.58 -31.69
N ILE A 265 0.86 23.24 -31.14
CA ILE A 265 0.39 23.23 -29.76
C ILE A 265 -0.72 22.17 -29.58
N SER A 266 -0.80 21.60 -28.37
CA SER A 266 -2.01 21.06 -27.71
C SER A 266 -2.60 19.74 -28.22
N SER A 267 -2.12 18.61 -27.68
CA SER A 267 -2.95 17.40 -27.48
C SER A 267 -2.57 16.51 -26.26
N ASP A 268 -1.61 16.94 -25.42
CA ASP A 268 -0.89 16.01 -24.53
C ASP A 268 -1.61 15.59 -23.23
N GLN A 269 -2.65 16.29 -22.78
CA GLN A 269 -3.29 15.91 -21.49
C GLN A 269 -4.15 14.64 -21.59
N SER A 270 -4.78 14.40 -22.75
CA SER A 270 -5.61 13.21 -22.98
C SER A 270 -4.77 11.96 -23.23
N SER A 271 -3.63 12.11 -23.91
CA SER A 271 -2.68 11.03 -24.19
C SER A 271 -1.94 10.57 -22.93
N ILE A 272 -1.58 11.49 -22.02
CA ILE A 272 -0.93 11.15 -20.74
C ILE A 272 -1.86 10.32 -19.83
N LEU A 273 -3.12 10.72 -19.66
CA LEU A 273 -4.09 9.96 -18.84
C LEU A 273 -4.34 8.55 -19.38
N THR A 274 -4.36 8.41 -20.71
CA THR A 274 -4.50 7.12 -21.40
C THR A 274 -3.24 6.27 -21.26
N ALA A 275 -2.06 6.88 -21.36
CA ALA A 275 -0.78 6.21 -21.17
C ALA A 275 -0.57 5.71 -19.73
N VAL A 276 -0.97 6.50 -18.73
CA VAL A 276 -0.90 6.12 -17.31
C VAL A 276 -1.84 4.94 -17.00
N CYS A 277 -3.04 4.89 -17.60
CA CYS A 277 -3.94 3.74 -17.46
C CYS A 277 -3.43 2.47 -18.18
N SER A 278 -2.72 2.65 -19.30
CA SER A 278 -2.13 1.53 -20.06
C SER A 278 -0.90 0.92 -19.36
N LEU A 279 -0.07 1.77 -18.74
CA LEU A 279 1.14 1.34 -18.04
C LEU A 279 0.83 0.41 -16.85
N ASP A 280 -0.27 0.67 -16.14
CA ASP A 280 -0.72 -0.14 -15.00
C ASP A 280 -1.09 -1.58 -15.43
N THR A 281 -1.63 -1.74 -16.65
CA THR A 281 -2.00 -3.06 -17.19
C THR A 281 -0.76 -3.84 -17.66
N ALA A 282 0.18 -3.18 -18.35
CA ALA A 282 1.41 -3.81 -18.82
C ALA A 282 2.34 -4.21 -17.66
N PHE A 283 2.44 -3.37 -16.63
CA PHE A 283 3.25 -3.64 -15.45
C PHE A 283 2.68 -4.81 -14.62
N VAL A 284 1.36 -4.83 -14.39
CA VAL A 284 0.71 -5.93 -13.68
C VAL A 284 0.83 -7.24 -14.44
N ASN A 285 0.68 -7.23 -15.77
CA ASN A 285 0.84 -8.44 -16.60
C ASN A 285 2.28 -8.98 -16.55
N LYS A 286 3.29 -8.10 -16.61
CA LYS A 286 4.70 -8.51 -16.43
C LYS A 286 4.93 -9.10 -15.04
N LEU A 287 4.41 -8.47 -13.99
CA LEU A 287 4.59 -8.94 -12.62
C LEU A 287 3.91 -10.31 -12.41
N VAL A 288 2.70 -10.51 -12.93
CA VAL A 288 1.99 -11.79 -12.88
C VAL A 288 2.78 -12.89 -13.60
N LEU A 289 3.37 -12.58 -14.76
CA LEU A 289 4.20 -13.55 -15.49
C LEU A 289 5.44 -13.95 -14.69
N VAL A 290 6.13 -12.98 -14.07
CA VAL A 290 7.30 -13.27 -13.21
C VAL A 290 6.91 -14.15 -12.02
N PHE A 291 5.79 -13.87 -11.36
CA PHE A 291 5.31 -14.70 -10.25
C PHE A 291 4.85 -16.08 -10.69
N ALA A 292 4.20 -16.21 -11.86
CA ALA A 292 3.80 -17.50 -12.41
C ALA A 292 5.01 -18.39 -12.72
N VAL A 293 6.05 -17.83 -13.35
CA VAL A 293 7.30 -18.53 -13.63
C VAL A 293 7.99 -18.96 -12.33
N ALA A 294 8.06 -18.08 -11.33
CA ALA A 294 8.65 -18.41 -10.03
C ALA A 294 7.91 -19.55 -9.32
N VAL A 295 6.56 -19.57 -9.36
CA VAL A 295 5.75 -20.64 -8.77
C VAL A 295 5.97 -21.96 -9.52
N VAL A 296 5.99 -21.95 -10.86
CA VAL A 296 6.26 -23.15 -11.67
C VAL A 296 7.67 -23.71 -11.37
N CYS A 297 8.68 -22.85 -11.26
CA CYS A 297 10.04 -23.28 -10.90
C CYS A 297 10.11 -23.90 -9.50
N ILE A 298 9.34 -23.39 -8.54
CA ILE A 298 9.25 -23.96 -7.19
C ILE A 298 8.56 -25.33 -7.22
N LEU A 299 7.45 -25.46 -7.95
CA LEU A 299 6.72 -26.73 -8.07
C LEU A 299 7.57 -27.81 -8.76
N LEU A 300 8.31 -27.46 -9.82
CA LEU A 300 9.23 -28.38 -10.50
C LEU A 300 10.39 -28.81 -9.59
N ARG A 301 10.95 -27.89 -8.79
CA ARG A 301 11.98 -28.22 -7.79
C ARG A 301 11.45 -29.16 -6.71
N MET A 302 10.19 -29.01 -6.29
CA MET A 302 9.56 -29.90 -5.30
C MET A 302 9.29 -31.30 -5.87
N GLN A 303 8.98 -31.44 -7.16
CA GLN A 303 8.81 -32.75 -7.82
C GLN A 303 10.13 -33.49 -8.01
N VAL A 304 11.24 -32.79 -8.23
CA VAL A 304 12.57 -33.40 -8.40
C VAL A 304 13.19 -33.84 -7.06
N MET A 305 12.82 -33.22 -5.95
CA MET A 305 13.27 -33.60 -4.60
C MET A 305 12.39 -34.67 -3.93
N GLY A 306 11.30 -35.09 -4.59
CA GLY A 306 10.36 -36.10 -4.10
C GLY A 306 10.49 -37.48 -4.74
N ASN A 307 11.52 -37.71 -5.56
CA ASN A 307 11.88 -39.01 -6.14
C ASN A 307 13.26 -39.46 -5.63
#